data_AF-A0A450YKB7-F1
#
_entry.id   AF-A0A450YKB7-F1
#
_cell.length_a   1.000
_cell.length_b   1.000
_cell.length_c   1.000
_cell.angle_alpha   90.00
_cell.angle_beta   90.00
_cell.angle_gamma   90.00
#
_symmetry.space_group_name_H-M   'P 1'
#
loop_
_entity.id
_entity.type
_entity.pdbx_description
1 polymer ?
#
loop_
_entity_poly.entity_id
_entity_poly.type
_entity_poly.pdbx_seq_one_letter_code
_entity_poly.pdbx_strand_id
1 'polypeptide(L)'
;MISQSVIIMFDNDVFEKWLDTKSQEIVEKLGRGEPLRTEEMMVLVLKAQSNHFHHLDRDLRGEMIILREDSRNEMKTLRGDLQSDMRTLRGDLQSEMKTLRGDLQSEMKTLREDMDKRFESVDKRFEQVLRRIDRFMFWSLGITVAAAAFVVTYLK
;
A
#
# COMPACT_ATOMS: atom_id res chain seq x y z
N MET A 1 37.14 46.06 4.30
CA MET A 1 37.06 45.01 3.26
C MET A 1 35.64 45.00 2.72
N ILE A 2 35.38 45.75 1.66
CA ILE A 2 34.12 45.61 0.91
C ILE A 2 34.32 44.35 0.07
N SER A 3 33.55 43.31 0.38
CA SER A 3 33.70 41.98 -0.21
C SER A 3 33.58 42.05 -1.73
N GLN A 4 34.46 41.36 -2.47
CA GLN A 4 34.49 41.30 -3.94
C GLN A 4 33.12 40.94 -4.55
N SER A 5 32.25 40.26 -3.79
CA SER A 5 30.87 39.97 -4.19
C SER A 5 29.98 41.21 -4.41
N VAL A 6 30.29 42.36 -3.79
CA VAL A 6 29.51 43.60 -3.96
C VAL A 6 29.90 44.35 -5.25
N ILE A 7 31.15 44.22 -5.69
CA ILE A 7 31.63 44.85 -6.94
C ILE A 7 31.09 44.10 -8.17
N ILE A 8 31.05 42.76 -8.11
CA ILE A 8 30.57 41.92 -9.21
C ILE A 8 29.05 42.08 -9.46
N MET A 9 28.26 42.37 -8.41
CA MET A 9 26.82 42.53 -8.54
C MET A 9 26.41 43.92 -9.07
N PHE A 10 27.24 44.95 -8.87
CA PHE A 10 27.00 46.31 -9.38
C PHE A 10 27.44 46.48 -10.85
N ASP A 11 28.37 45.66 -11.35
CA ASP A 11 28.88 45.77 -12.72
C ASP A 11 27.94 45.16 -13.78
N ASN A 12 27.22 44.07 -13.47
CA ASN A 12 26.46 43.34 -14.48
C ASN A 12 25.24 44.14 -14.99
N ASP A 13 24.44 44.74 -14.11
CA ASP A 13 23.27 45.54 -14.49
C ASP A 13 23.66 46.84 -15.21
N VAL A 14 24.82 47.41 -14.85
CA VAL A 14 25.33 48.64 -15.46
C VAL A 14 25.91 48.35 -16.85
N PHE A 15 26.67 47.26 -16.99
CA PHE A 15 27.23 46.81 -18.26
C PHE A 15 26.13 46.42 -19.27
N GLU A 16 25.11 45.69 -18.83
CA GLU A 16 23.98 45.32 -19.70
C GLU A 16 23.21 46.54 -20.19
N LYS A 17 22.90 47.50 -19.30
CA LYS A 17 22.26 48.77 -19.69
C LYS A 17 23.12 49.59 -20.64
N TRP A 18 24.43 49.61 -20.42
CA TRP A 18 25.36 50.28 -21.32
C TRP A 18 25.44 49.61 -22.69
N LEU A 19 25.51 48.27 -22.73
CA LEU A 19 25.49 47.47 -23.96
C LEU A 19 24.19 47.68 -24.75
N ASP A 20 23.05 47.71 -24.08
CA ASP A 20 21.74 47.99 -24.70
C ASP A 20 21.72 49.35 -25.37
N THR A 21 22.11 50.37 -24.60
CA THR A 21 22.14 51.76 -25.07
C THR A 21 23.09 51.89 -26.27
N LYS A 22 24.30 51.34 -26.18
CA LYS A 22 25.28 51.40 -27.27
C LYS A 22 24.85 50.61 -28.49
N SER A 23 24.28 49.42 -28.31
CA SER A 23 23.72 48.63 -29.42
C SER A 23 22.63 49.42 -30.16
N GLN A 24 21.75 50.13 -29.45
CA GLN A 24 20.68 50.93 -30.07
C GLN A 24 21.23 52.13 -30.85
N GLU A 25 22.20 52.86 -30.29
CA GLU A 25 22.89 53.94 -31.00
C GLU A 25 23.55 53.44 -32.31
N ILE A 26 24.18 52.27 -32.27
CA ILE A 26 24.84 51.65 -33.42
C ILE A 26 23.81 51.22 -34.49
N VAL A 27 22.69 50.62 -34.08
CA VAL A 27 21.60 50.23 -35.00
C VAL A 27 20.97 51.46 -35.66
N GLU A 28 20.76 52.54 -34.91
CA GLU A 28 20.23 53.80 -35.44
C GLU A 28 21.20 54.47 -36.43
N LYS A 29 22.50 54.41 -36.14
CA LYS A 29 23.57 54.88 -37.05
C LYS A 29 23.61 54.06 -38.34
N LEU A 30 23.47 52.74 -38.24
CA LEU A 30 23.35 51.85 -39.41
C LEU A 30 22.10 52.19 -40.25
N GLY A 31 20.97 52.50 -39.59
CA GLY A 31 19.73 52.94 -40.25
C GLY A 31 19.86 54.26 -41.00
N ARG A 32 20.85 55.10 -40.63
CA ARG A 32 21.21 56.35 -41.33
C ARG A 32 22.17 56.14 -42.52
N GLY A 33 22.62 54.92 -42.76
CA GLY A 33 23.52 54.57 -43.88
C GLY A 33 25.00 54.86 -43.61
N GLU A 34 25.38 55.16 -42.37
CA GLU A 34 26.78 55.38 -42.00
C GLU A 34 27.55 54.05 -41.85
N PRO A 35 28.83 53.98 -42.27
CA PRO A 35 29.63 52.77 -42.13
C PRO A 35 29.95 52.48 -40.65
N LEU A 36 29.85 51.20 -40.27
CA LEU A 36 30.19 50.73 -38.93
C LEU A 36 31.69 50.53 -38.79
N ARG A 37 32.23 50.97 -37.65
CA ARG A 37 33.60 50.68 -37.23
C ARG A 37 33.71 49.26 -36.63
N THR A 38 34.91 48.72 -36.60
CA THR A 38 35.20 47.39 -36.02
C THR A 38 34.75 47.31 -34.56
N GLU A 39 34.91 48.39 -33.78
CA GLU A 39 34.47 48.45 -32.38
C GLU A 39 32.95 48.39 -32.25
N GLU A 40 32.22 49.05 -33.16
CA GLU A 40 30.75 49.03 -33.19
C GLU A 40 30.24 47.64 -33.56
N MET A 41 30.92 46.94 -34.48
CA MET A 41 30.62 45.54 -34.79
C MET A 41 30.89 44.62 -33.59
N MET A 42 32.00 44.82 -32.86
CA MET A 42 32.28 44.05 -31.65
C MET A 42 31.20 44.23 -30.58
N VAL A 43 30.67 45.45 -30.39
CA VAL A 43 29.56 45.71 -29.46
C VAL A 43 28.29 44.95 -29.87
N LEU A 44 27.94 44.92 -31.16
CA LEU A 44 26.79 44.15 -31.64
C LEU A 44 26.97 42.64 -31.41
N VAL A 45 28.17 42.11 -31.63
CA VAL A 45 28.49 40.69 -31.35
C VAL A 45 28.39 40.39 -29.86
N LEU A 46 28.93 41.27 -29.00
CA LEU A 46 28.82 41.14 -27.54
C LEU A 46 27.36 41.17 -27.10
N LYS A 47 26.54 42.05 -27.69
CA LYS A 47 25.10 42.12 -27.39
C LYS A 47 24.37 40.84 -27.80
N ALA A 48 24.67 40.30 -28.98
CA ALA A 48 24.10 39.04 -29.44
C ALA A 48 24.50 37.86 -28.53
N GLN A 49 25.77 37.80 -28.11
CA GLN A 49 26.27 36.76 -27.19
C GLN A 49 25.68 36.88 -25.79
N SER A 50 25.59 38.09 -25.22
CA SER A 50 24.93 38.33 -23.93
C SER A 50 23.47 37.86 -23.99
N ASN A 51 22.72 38.27 -25.02
CA ASN A 51 21.33 37.82 -25.20
C ASN A 51 21.22 36.30 -25.28
N HIS A 52 22.08 35.63 -26.05
CA HIS A 52 22.07 34.18 -26.17
C HIS A 52 22.34 33.48 -24.84
N PHE A 53 23.27 34.00 -24.03
CA PHE A 53 23.54 33.47 -22.69
C PHE A 53 22.36 33.67 -21.73
N HIS A 54 21.69 34.82 -21.78
CA HIS A 54 20.46 35.07 -21.00
C HIS A 54 19.31 34.12 -21.37
N HIS A 55 19.16 33.80 -22.66
CA HIS A 55 18.19 32.80 -23.10
C HIS A 55 18.55 31.41 -22.60
N LEU A 56 19.82 31.00 -22.73
CA LEU A 56 20.29 29.69 -22.26
C LEU A 56 20.11 29.51 -20.75
N ASP A 57 20.46 30.52 -19.93
CA ASP A 57 20.26 30.46 -18.48
C ASP A 57 18.77 30.35 -18.12
N ARG A 58 17.90 31.11 -18.81
CA ARG A 58 16.45 31.03 -18.59
C ARG A 58 15.91 29.64 -18.95
N ASP A 59 16.31 29.09 -20.08
CA ASP A 59 15.85 27.78 -20.56
C ASP A 59 16.32 26.67 -19.61
N LEU A 60 17.59 26.68 -19.21
CA LEU A 60 18.14 25.72 -18.23
C LEU A 60 17.42 25.80 -16.88
N ARG A 61 17.14 27.01 -16.39
CA ARG A 61 16.34 27.18 -15.16
C ARG A 61 14.93 26.64 -15.34
N GLY A 62 14.32 26.88 -16.50
CA GLY A 62 13.00 26.35 -16.85
C GLY A 62 12.97 24.82 -16.82
N GLU A 63 13.90 24.17 -17.52
CA GLU A 63 14.02 22.71 -17.54
C GLU A 63 14.26 22.14 -16.14
N MET A 64 15.08 22.79 -15.32
CA MET A 64 15.33 22.33 -13.95
C MET A 64 14.09 22.46 -13.05
N ILE A 65 13.26 23.48 -13.27
CA ILE A 65 11.98 23.62 -12.57
C ILE A 65 11.03 22.50 -12.99
N ILE A 66 10.90 22.25 -14.31
CA ILE A 66 10.04 21.20 -14.86
C ILE A 66 10.46 19.85 -14.31
N LEU A 67 11.76 19.50 -14.39
CA LEU A 67 12.27 18.23 -13.88
C LEU A 67 11.97 18.04 -12.38
N ARG A 68 12.11 19.10 -11.58
CA ARG A 68 11.81 19.07 -10.14
C ARG A 68 10.32 18.90 -9.88
N GLU A 69 9.47 19.53 -10.69
CA GLU A 69 8.03 19.40 -10.61
C GLU A 69 7.57 17.99 -11.00
N ASP A 70 8.07 17.46 -12.12
CA ASP A 70 7.81 16.11 -12.59
C ASP A 70 8.22 15.08 -11.53
N SER A 71 9.44 15.16 -11.02
CA SER A 71 9.93 14.27 -9.95
C SER A 71 9.04 14.34 -8.70
N ARG A 72 8.55 15.54 -8.35
CA ARG A 72 7.63 15.72 -7.21
C ARG A 72 6.27 15.10 -7.48
N ASN A 73 5.76 15.21 -8.71
CA ASN A 73 4.47 14.67 -9.11
C ASN A 73 4.52 13.15 -9.19
N GLU A 74 5.56 12.57 -9.78
CA GLU A 74 5.80 11.12 -9.78
C GLU A 74 5.85 10.57 -8.36
N MET A 75 6.58 11.22 -7.44
CA MET A 75 6.64 10.80 -6.05
C MET A 75 5.28 10.85 -5.34
N LYS A 76 4.42 11.83 -5.69
CA LYS A 76 3.04 11.87 -5.17
C LYS A 76 2.22 10.73 -5.71
N THR A 77 2.31 10.43 -7.00
CA THR A 77 1.60 9.31 -7.64
C THR A 77 2.03 8.00 -7.01
N LEU A 78 3.34 7.72 -6.93
CA LEU A 78 3.88 6.52 -6.27
C LEU A 78 3.39 6.37 -4.82
N ARG A 79 3.35 7.46 -4.06
CA ARG A 79 2.83 7.44 -2.69
C ARG A 79 1.32 7.14 -2.66
N GLY A 80 0.57 7.69 -3.61
CA GLY A 80 -0.86 7.41 -3.77
C GLY A 80 -1.12 5.94 -4.09
N ASP A 81 -0.38 5.40 -5.05
CA ASP A 81 -0.49 4.00 -5.48
C ASP A 81 -0.16 3.05 -4.33
N LEU A 82 0.98 3.26 -3.64
CA LEU A 82 1.34 2.47 -2.45
C LEU A 82 0.29 2.53 -1.34
N GLN A 83 -0.34 3.69 -1.13
CA GLN A 83 -1.39 3.83 -0.14
C GLN A 83 -2.67 3.09 -0.56
N SER A 84 -2.98 3.09 -1.86
CA SER A 84 -4.09 2.32 -2.43
C SER A 84 -3.86 0.83 -2.27
N ASP A 85 -2.69 0.33 -2.68
CA ASP A 85 -2.32 -1.08 -2.60
C ASP A 85 -2.38 -1.61 -1.16
N MET A 86 -1.87 -0.85 -0.20
CA MET A 86 -1.96 -1.24 1.22
C MET A 86 -3.39 -1.29 1.74
N ARG A 87 -4.30 -0.45 1.24
CA ARG A 87 -5.72 -0.52 1.59
C ARG A 87 -6.38 -1.75 1.00
N THR A 88 -6.09 -2.06 -0.26
CA THR A 88 -6.58 -3.26 -0.95
C THR A 88 -6.11 -4.51 -0.24
N LEU A 89 -4.80 -4.65 0.01
CA LEU A 89 -4.24 -5.80 0.72
C LEU A 89 -4.86 -5.98 2.12
N ARG A 90 -5.06 -4.88 2.86
CA ARG A 90 -5.73 -4.94 4.15
C ARG A 90 -7.19 -5.40 4.03
N GLY A 91 -7.89 -4.95 3.00
CA GLY A 91 -9.26 -5.37 2.70
C GLY A 91 -9.33 -6.87 2.39
N ASP A 92 -8.44 -7.36 1.54
CA ASP A 92 -8.37 -8.76 1.14
C ASP A 92 -8.08 -9.66 2.34
N LEU A 93 -7.06 -9.34 3.14
CA LEU A 93 -6.74 -10.08 4.36
C LEU A 93 -7.90 -10.09 5.37
N GLN A 94 -8.64 -8.99 5.49
CA GLN A 94 -9.82 -8.94 6.36
C GLN A 94 -10.95 -9.82 5.84
N SER A 95 -11.15 -9.86 4.52
CA SER A 95 -12.14 -10.72 3.88
C SER A 95 -11.79 -12.18 4.08
N GLU A 96 -10.54 -12.57 3.79
CA GLU A 96 -10.05 -13.94 3.91
C GLU A 96 -10.14 -14.45 5.36
N MET A 97 -9.78 -13.62 6.35
CA MET A 97 -9.94 -13.96 7.76
C MET A 97 -11.41 -14.15 8.18
N LYS A 98 -12.34 -13.39 7.61
CA LYS A 98 -13.78 -13.58 7.86
C LYS A 98 -14.26 -14.89 7.27
N THR A 99 -13.84 -15.21 6.05
CA THR A 99 -14.16 -16.49 5.39
C THR A 99 -13.63 -17.65 6.21
N LEU A 100 -12.34 -17.63 6.56
CA LEU A 100 -11.71 -18.69 7.38
C LEU A 100 -12.41 -18.88 8.73
N ARG A 101 -12.79 -17.78 9.40
CA ARG A 101 -13.57 -17.86 10.64
C ARG A 101 -14.95 -18.49 10.41
N GLY A 102 -15.63 -18.14 9.32
CA GLY A 102 -16.91 -18.72 8.94
C GLY A 102 -16.80 -20.23 8.68
N ASP A 103 -15.78 -20.64 7.93
CA ASP A 103 -15.50 -22.04 7.62
C ASP A 103 -15.23 -22.84 8.89
N LEU A 104 -14.35 -22.34 9.78
CA LEU A 104 -14.08 -22.97 11.06
C LEU A 104 -15.32 -23.09 11.95
N GLN A 105 -16.19 -22.07 11.96
CA GLN A 105 -17.46 -22.14 12.69
C GLN A 105 -18.39 -23.21 12.13
N SER A 106 -18.45 -23.34 10.79
CA SER A 106 -19.26 -24.34 10.12
C SER A 106 -18.75 -25.76 10.39
N GLU A 107 -17.42 -25.95 10.38
CA GLU A 107 -16.77 -27.23 10.66
C GLU A 107 -16.97 -27.64 12.12
N MET A 108 -16.82 -26.71 13.06
CA MET A 108 -17.12 -26.93 14.48
C MET A 108 -18.58 -27.34 14.72
N LYS A 109 -19.52 -26.70 14.01
CA LYS A 109 -20.94 -27.07 14.09
C LYS A 109 -21.17 -28.49 13.58
N THR A 110 -20.58 -28.82 12.43
CA THR A 110 -20.68 -30.16 11.84
C THR A 110 -20.09 -31.23 12.76
N LEU A 111 -18.92 -30.95 13.36
CA LEU A 111 -18.29 -31.85 14.32
C LEU A 111 -19.17 -32.07 15.56
N ARG A 112 -19.78 -31.01 16.10
CA ARG A 112 -20.70 -31.13 17.23
C ARG A 112 -21.91 -31.99 16.88
N GLU A 113 -22.53 -31.76 15.72
CA GLU A 113 -23.66 -32.57 15.26
C GLU A 113 -23.30 -34.05 15.09
N ASP A 114 -22.09 -34.35 14.58
CA ASP A 114 -21.62 -35.73 14.46
C ASP A 114 -21.35 -36.38 15.83
N MET A 115 -20.77 -35.62 16.77
CA MET A 115 -20.60 -36.07 18.15
C MET A 115 -21.95 -36.38 18.81
N ASP A 116 -22.94 -35.51 18.67
CA ASP A 116 -24.28 -35.71 19.24
C ASP A 116 -24.94 -36.99 18.69
N LYS A 117 -24.83 -37.24 17.37
CA LYS A 117 -25.31 -38.50 16.75
C LYS A 117 -24.60 -39.73 17.32
N ARG A 118 -23.28 -39.65 17.53
CA ARG A 118 -22.52 -40.75 18.13
C ARG A 118 -22.92 -40.99 19.58
N PHE A 119 -23.14 -39.94 20.37
CA PHE A 119 -23.65 -40.06 21.73
C PHE A 119 -25.03 -40.72 21.76
N GLU A 120 -25.97 -40.28 20.92
CA GLU A 120 -27.29 -40.92 20.83
C GLU A 120 -27.20 -42.40 20.44
N SER A 121 -26.29 -42.76 19.52
CA SER A 121 -26.02 -44.15 19.18
C SER A 121 -25.44 -44.95 20.36
N VAL A 122 -24.63 -44.33 21.21
CA VAL A 122 -24.05 -44.96 22.40
C VAL A 122 -25.14 -45.17 23.46
N ASP A 123 -25.99 -44.18 23.70
CA ASP A 123 -27.11 -44.28 24.65
C ASP A 123 -28.07 -45.42 24.25
N LYS A 124 -28.41 -45.55 22.96
CA LYS A 124 -29.23 -46.68 22.46
C LYS A 124 -28.58 -48.03 22.74
N ARG A 125 -27.26 -48.15 22.62
CA ARG A 125 -26.53 -49.39 22.93
C ARG A 125 -26.55 -49.67 24.43
N PHE A 126 -26.35 -48.65 25.26
CA PHE A 126 -26.45 -48.79 26.71
C PHE A 126 -27.84 -49.24 27.15
N GLU A 127 -28.91 -48.64 26.61
CA GLU A 127 -30.28 -49.12 26.88
C GLU A 127 -30.48 -50.59 26.52
N GLN A 128 -29.98 -51.02 25.35
CA GLN A 128 -30.07 -52.43 24.94
C GLN A 128 -29.32 -53.36 25.91
N VAL A 129 -28.17 -52.93 26.42
CA VAL A 129 -27.39 -53.67 27.42
C VAL A 129 -28.15 -53.74 28.74
N LEU A 130 -28.67 -52.61 29.24
CA LEU A 130 -29.46 -52.56 30.47
C LEU A 130 -30.68 -53.49 30.40
N ARG A 131 -31.45 -53.46 29.30
CA ARG A 131 -32.59 -54.38 29.10
C ARG A 131 -32.18 -55.86 29.13
N ARG A 132 -30.99 -56.20 28.64
CA ARG A 132 -30.45 -57.57 28.73
C ARG A 132 -30.11 -57.90 30.18
N ILE A 133 -29.41 -57.01 30.89
CA ILE A 133 -29.05 -57.19 32.30
C ILE A 133 -30.30 -57.36 33.16
N ASP A 134 -31.32 -56.50 32.99
CA ASP A 134 -32.59 -56.62 33.73
C ASP A 134 -33.24 -57.98 33.49
N ARG A 135 -33.32 -58.40 32.23
CA ARG A 135 -33.85 -59.72 31.88
C ARG A 135 -33.05 -60.83 32.56
N PHE A 136 -31.72 -60.80 32.47
CA PHE A 136 -30.86 -61.77 33.15
C PHE A 136 -31.08 -61.79 34.66
N MET A 137 -31.23 -60.61 35.29
CA MET A 137 -31.50 -60.46 36.73
C MET A 137 -32.86 -61.08 37.11
N PHE A 138 -33.92 -60.84 36.34
CA PHE A 138 -35.23 -61.47 36.58
C PHE A 138 -35.17 -63.00 36.46
N TRP A 139 -34.50 -63.53 35.44
CA TRP A 139 -34.37 -64.98 35.27
C TRP A 139 -33.51 -65.63 36.35
N SER A 140 -32.39 -65.03 36.74
CA SER A 140 -31.51 -65.58 37.77
C SER A 140 -32.16 -65.57 39.16
N LEU A 141 -32.88 -64.50 39.51
CA LEU A 141 -33.68 -64.44 40.75
C LEU A 141 -34.77 -65.52 40.74
N GLY A 142 -35.49 -65.69 39.63
CA GLY A 142 -36.50 -66.73 39.49
C GLY A 142 -35.95 -68.15 39.68
N ILE A 143 -34.81 -68.45 39.06
CA ILE A 143 -34.13 -69.76 39.23
C ILE A 143 -33.67 -69.96 40.68
N THR A 144 -33.13 -68.91 41.32
CA THR A 144 -32.67 -68.98 42.71
C THR A 144 -33.81 -69.27 43.68
N VAL A 145 -34.95 -68.58 43.51
CA VAL A 145 -36.15 -68.80 44.32
C VAL A 145 -36.75 -70.19 44.06
N ALA A 146 -36.80 -70.65 42.81
CA ALA A 146 -37.29 -71.98 42.47
C ALA A 146 -36.40 -73.09 43.07
N ALA A 147 -35.07 -72.94 43.01
CA ALA A 147 -34.13 -73.86 43.63
C ALA A 147 -34.32 -73.89 45.16
N ALA A 148 -34.46 -72.74 45.83
CA ALA A 148 -34.72 -72.68 47.26
C ALA A 148 -36.04 -73.34 47.66
N ALA A 149 -37.13 -73.09 46.90
CA ALA A 149 -38.42 -73.72 47.13
C ALA A 149 -38.37 -75.24 46.94
N PHE A 150 -37.69 -75.73 45.89
CA PHE A 150 -37.50 -77.15 45.63
C PHE A 150 -36.80 -77.86 46.79
N VAL A 151 -35.72 -77.27 47.30
CA VAL A 151 -34.99 -77.78 48.48
C VAL A 151 -35.92 -77.89 49.69
N VAL A 152 -36.72 -76.85 49.98
CA VAL A 152 -37.66 -76.85 51.11
C VAL A 152 -38.75 -77.91 50.95
N THR A 153 -39.26 -78.15 49.73
CA THR A 153 -40.28 -79.18 49.48
C THR A 153 -39.75 -80.61 49.54
N TYR A 154 -38.48 -80.85 49.23
CA TYR A 154 -37.88 -82.20 49.24
C TYR A 154 -37.26 -82.58 50.58
N LEU A 155 -36.90 -81.59 51.42
CA LEU A 155 -36.40 -81.82 52.79
C LEU A 155 -37.51 -81.94 53.84
N LYS A 156 -38.78 -81.96 53.42
CA LYS A 156 -39.95 -82.04 54.29
C LYS A 156 -40.82 -83.22 53.89
#